data_AF-A0A2V4D4C0-F1
#
_entry.id   AF-A0A2V4D4C0-F1
#
_cell.length_a   1.000
_cell.length_b   1.000
_cell.length_c   1.000
_cell.angle_alpha   90.00
_cell.angle_beta   90.00
_cell.angle_gamma   90.00
#
_symmetry.space_group_name_H-M   'P 1'
#
loop_
_entity.id
_entity.type
_entity.pdbx_description
1 polymer ?
#
loop_
_entity_poly.entity_id
_entity_poly.type
_entity_poly.pdbx_seq_one_letter_code
_entity_poly.pdbx_strand_id
1 'polypeptide(L)'
;MTPDPMFFVSSESEVQGGYDVILGSKGLARAWSRKLLRKWGGQCKETNSVVGHKDGADITRLTILYRRPGYNIGDVVRWSDILWRVGGWTGDGAVLSRIERIERCGASWRDMEKATVLCPLTEQLEVQMVAQDSSAGEFLNPETWTPTTVRLPYDHTGSSTIRVAKVEGEWVALPNLGIDSRDE
;
A
#
# COMPACT_ATOMS: atom_id res chain seq x y z
N MET A 1 -6.81 5.96 -32.13
CA MET A 1 -5.46 5.49 -31.72
C MET A 1 -5.31 4.10 -32.31
N THR A 2 -4.36 3.89 -33.22
CA THR A 2 -4.13 2.59 -33.87
C THR A 2 -3.58 1.61 -32.81
N PRO A 3 -4.08 0.36 -32.72
CA PRO A 3 -3.53 -0.62 -31.80
C PRO A 3 -2.06 -0.88 -32.15
N ASP A 4 -1.16 -0.76 -31.17
CA ASP A 4 0.24 -1.14 -31.35
C ASP A 4 0.30 -2.68 -31.44
N PRO A 5 0.70 -3.26 -32.59
CA PRO A 5 0.73 -4.71 -32.77
C PRO A 5 1.73 -5.40 -31.83
N MET A 6 2.64 -4.65 -31.19
CA MET A 6 3.59 -5.13 -30.20
C MET A 6 3.05 -5.07 -28.76
N PHE A 7 1.78 -4.71 -28.59
CA PHE A 7 1.09 -4.61 -27.31
C PHE A 7 0.21 -5.85 -27.07
N PHE A 8 0.84 -6.96 -26.70
CA PHE A 8 0.14 -8.20 -26.38
C PHE A 8 0.84 -9.00 -25.27
N VAL A 9 0.07 -9.88 -24.64
CA VAL A 9 0.58 -10.91 -23.72
C VAL A 9 0.76 -12.20 -24.52
N SER A 10 1.96 -12.75 -24.52
CA SER A 10 2.29 -13.99 -25.23
C SER A 10 1.87 -15.23 -24.43
N SER A 11 2.08 -15.19 -23.11
CA SER A 11 1.71 -16.28 -22.21
C SER A 11 1.68 -15.80 -20.76
N GLU A 12 0.93 -16.50 -19.94
CA GLU A 12 0.84 -16.29 -18.50
C GLU A 12 0.89 -17.63 -17.79
N SER A 13 1.59 -17.70 -16.66
CA SER A 13 1.77 -18.95 -15.91
C SER A 13 2.00 -18.70 -14.42
N GLU A 14 1.39 -19.52 -13.58
CA GLU A 14 1.71 -19.57 -12.15
C GLU A 14 3.08 -20.21 -11.93
N VAL A 15 3.84 -19.66 -10.98
CA VAL A 15 5.13 -20.18 -10.54
C VAL A 15 5.17 -20.21 -9.02
N GLN A 16 6.14 -20.93 -8.45
CA GLN A 16 6.30 -20.97 -7.00
C GLN A 16 6.52 -19.55 -6.44
N GLY A 17 5.55 -19.06 -5.67
CA GLY A 17 5.63 -17.74 -5.02
C GLY A 17 5.36 -16.55 -5.94
N GLY A 18 4.79 -16.76 -7.14
CA GLY A 18 4.52 -15.65 -8.04
C GLY A 18 3.74 -16.00 -9.31
N TYR A 19 3.78 -15.07 -10.25
CA TYR A 19 3.08 -15.17 -11.53
C TYR A 19 3.98 -14.59 -12.62
N ASP A 20 4.25 -15.39 -13.64
CA ASP A 20 5.09 -15.01 -14.76
C ASP A 20 4.22 -14.63 -15.97
N VAL A 21 4.58 -13.52 -16.61
CA VAL A 21 3.91 -13.02 -17.80
C VAL A 21 4.93 -12.65 -18.86
N ILE A 22 4.75 -13.21 -20.06
CA ILE A 22 5.59 -12.92 -21.22
C ILE A 22 4.88 -11.90 -22.10
N LEU A 23 5.59 -10.82 -22.43
CA LEU A 23 5.03 -9.69 -23.16
C LEU A 23 5.69 -9.53 -24.54
N GLY A 24 4.91 -9.07 -25.51
CA GLY A 24 5.35 -8.88 -26.89
C GLY A 24 6.47 -7.85 -27.05
N SER A 25 6.60 -6.88 -26.13
CA SER A 25 7.63 -5.85 -26.21
C SER A 25 8.21 -5.40 -24.87
N LYS A 26 9.46 -4.91 -24.93
CA LYS A 26 10.17 -4.32 -23.78
C LYS A 26 9.50 -3.03 -23.28
N GLY A 27 8.94 -2.24 -24.20
CA GLY A 27 8.22 -1.01 -23.87
C GLY A 27 7.00 -1.29 -23.02
N LEU A 28 6.21 -2.29 -23.40
CA LEU A 28 5.07 -2.77 -22.63
C LEU A 28 5.49 -3.27 -21.24
N ALA A 29 6.53 -4.10 -21.16
CA ALA A 29 7.03 -4.61 -19.88
C ALA A 29 7.39 -3.48 -18.89
N ARG A 30 8.10 -2.44 -19.36
CA ARG A 30 8.45 -1.28 -18.52
C ARG A 30 7.25 -0.41 -18.17
N ALA A 31 6.31 -0.23 -19.09
CA ALA A 31 5.09 0.53 -18.81
C ALA A 31 4.25 -0.16 -17.74
N TRP A 32 4.15 -1.49 -17.82
CA TRP A 32 3.41 -2.27 -16.86
C TRP A 32 4.10 -2.30 -15.50
N SER A 33 5.43 -2.51 -15.43
CA SER A 33 6.17 -2.47 -14.17
C SER A 33 6.02 -1.13 -13.43
N ARG A 34 6.06 0.01 -14.15
CA ARG A 34 5.76 1.33 -13.58
C ARG A 34 4.33 1.43 -13.05
N LYS A 35 3.35 0.84 -13.74
CA LYS A 35 1.96 0.78 -13.27
C LYS A 35 1.85 -0.05 -11.99
N LEU A 36 2.57 -1.18 -11.90
CA LEU A 36 2.60 -2.00 -10.70
C LEU A 36 3.14 -1.21 -9.51
N LEU A 37 4.32 -0.60 -9.66
CA LEU A 37 4.97 0.21 -8.63
C LEU A 37 4.10 1.39 -8.17
N ARG A 38 3.45 2.11 -9.09
CA ARG A 38 2.57 3.23 -8.75
C ARG A 38 1.34 2.81 -7.97
N LYS A 39 0.78 1.63 -8.27
CA LYS A 39 -0.46 1.17 -7.65
C LYS A 39 -0.20 0.45 -6.32
N TRP A 40 0.79 -0.44 -6.28
CA TRP A 40 1.01 -1.36 -5.18
C TRP A 40 2.37 -1.18 -4.47
N GLY A 41 3.17 -0.20 -4.88
CA GLY A 41 4.51 -0.01 -4.34
C GLY A 41 5.43 -1.17 -4.70
N GLY A 42 6.54 -1.28 -3.98
CA GLY A 42 7.49 -2.39 -4.10
C GLY A 42 8.72 -2.06 -4.93
N GLN A 43 9.41 -3.11 -5.38
CA GLN A 43 10.68 -2.99 -6.08
C GLN A 43 10.66 -3.75 -7.39
N CYS A 44 11.35 -3.21 -8.39
CA CYS A 44 11.59 -3.87 -9.67
C CYS A 44 13.10 -4.03 -9.90
N LYS A 45 13.51 -5.22 -10.36
CA LYS A 45 14.86 -5.46 -10.86
C LYS A 45 14.80 -5.80 -12.35
N GLU A 46 15.43 -4.98 -13.18
CA GLU A 46 15.55 -5.22 -14.62
C GLU A 46 16.87 -5.94 -14.94
N THR A 47 16.83 -6.91 -15.84
CA THR A 47 18.01 -7.53 -16.43
C THR A 47 17.82 -7.68 -17.93
N ASN A 48 18.88 -7.44 -18.70
CA ASN A 48 18.88 -7.62 -20.15
C ASN A 48 19.89 -8.70 -20.52
N SER A 49 19.50 -9.62 -21.39
CA SER A 49 20.39 -10.65 -21.93
C SER A 49 20.30 -10.70 -23.46
N VAL A 50 21.40 -11.04 -24.10
CA VAL A 50 21.44 -11.34 -25.54
C VAL A 50 20.94 -12.76 -25.73
N VAL A 51 19.95 -12.94 -26.60
CA VAL A 51 19.33 -14.24 -26.91
C VAL A 51 19.59 -14.69 -28.35
N GLY A 52 20.27 -13.86 -29.14
CA GLY A 52 20.66 -14.19 -30.50
C GLY A 52 21.26 -12.98 -31.22
N HIS A 53 21.67 -13.19 -32.45
CA HIS A 53 22.21 -12.15 -33.31
C HIS A 53 21.55 -12.26 -34.69
N LYS A 54 21.13 -11.12 -35.25
CA LYS A 54 20.48 -11.07 -36.57
C LYS A 54 20.78 -9.74 -37.24
N ASP A 55 21.14 -9.80 -38.52
CA ASP A 55 21.40 -8.63 -39.38
C ASP A 55 22.41 -7.64 -38.77
N GLY A 56 23.45 -8.16 -38.09
CA GLY A 56 24.48 -7.34 -37.44
C GLY A 56 24.07 -6.76 -36.09
N ALA A 57 22.86 -7.06 -35.59
CA ALA A 57 22.33 -6.55 -34.33
C ALA A 57 22.03 -7.67 -33.33
N ASP A 58 22.26 -7.38 -32.05
CA ASP A 58 21.93 -8.30 -30.97
C ASP A 58 20.42 -8.29 -30.69
N ILE A 59 19.83 -9.47 -30.77
CA ILE A 59 18.47 -9.71 -30.29
C ILE A 59 18.56 -9.90 -28.78
N THR A 60 17.84 -9.08 -28.04
CA THR A 60 17.95 -9.03 -26.58
C THR A 60 16.60 -9.23 -25.91
N ARG A 61 16.59 -9.95 -24.78
CA ARG A 61 15.43 -10.15 -23.90
C ARG A 61 15.55 -9.25 -22.68
N LEU A 62 14.42 -8.70 -22.24
CA LEU A 62 14.29 -7.95 -20.97
C LEU A 62 13.51 -8.82 -19.99
N THR A 63 14.07 -9.03 -18.80
CA THR A 63 13.38 -9.66 -17.67
C THR A 63 13.21 -8.63 -16.57
N ILE A 64 11.99 -8.47 -16.07
CA ILE A 64 11.66 -7.60 -14.93
C ILE A 64 11.13 -8.46 -13.80
N LEU A 65 11.83 -8.48 -12.67
CA LEU A 65 11.33 -9.08 -11.43
C LEU A 65 10.66 -7.98 -10.61
N TYR A 66 9.35 -8.06 -10.45
CA TYR A 66 8.58 -7.21 -9.53
C TYR A 66 8.35 -7.92 -8.20
N ARG A 67 8.55 -7.22 -7.09
CA ARG A 67 8.22 -7.70 -5.75
C ARG A 67 7.24 -6.75 -5.10
N ARG A 68 6.00 -7.23 -4.90
CA ARG A 68 4.96 -6.51 -4.15
C ARG A 68 5.28 -6.57 -2.65
N PRO A 69 5.17 -5.46 -1.90
CA PRO A 69 5.28 -5.48 -0.45
C PRO A 69 4.08 -6.18 0.20
N GLY A 70 4.26 -6.68 1.42
CA GLY A 70 3.20 -7.31 2.23
C GLY A 70 2.22 -6.34 2.88
N TYR A 71 2.20 -5.07 2.46
CA TYR A 71 1.38 -3.98 3.00
C TYR A 71 0.90 -3.06 1.87
N ASN A 72 -0.16 -2.30 2.13
CA ASN A 72 -0.81 -1.39 1.18
C ASN A 72 -0.97 0.02 1.77
N ILE A 73 -1.23 0.99 0.91
CA ILE A 73 -1.64 2.34 1.33
C ILE A 73 -2.91 2.22 2.18
N GLY A 74 -2.92 2.88 3.34
CA GLY A 74 -4.01 2.87 4.31
C GLY A 74 -3.79 1.92 5.49
N ASP A 75 -2.95 0.89 5.32
CA ASP A 75 -2.67 -0.10 6.38
C ASP A 75 -2.02 0.55 7.60
N VAL A 76 -2.37 0.04 8.78
CA VAL A 76 -1.68 0.33 10.04
C VAL A 76 -0.47 -0.61 10.16
N VAL A 77 0.70 -0.02 10.32
CA VAL A 77 1.97 -0.75 10.46
C VAL A 77 2.71 -0.28 11.70
N ARG A 78 3.48 -1.20 12.31
CA ARG A 78 4.51 -0.86 13.29
C ARG A 78 5.86 -0.83 12.63
N TRP A 79 6.58 0.26 12.84
CA TRP A 79 7.98 0.39 12.45
C TRP A 79 8.72 1.20 13.51
N SER A 80 9.83 0.64 14.00
CA SER A 80 10.64 1.22 15.08
C SER A 80 9.81 1.56 16.33
N ASP A 81 8.95 0.61 16.75
CA ASP A 81 8.03 0.72 17.89
C ASP A 81 6.99 1.85 17.84
N ILE A 82 6.83 2.46 16.66
CA ILE A 82 5.84 3.52 16.43
C ILE A 82 4.75 2.98 15.50
N LEU A 83 3.49 3.36 15.79
CA LEU A 83 2.34 3.10 14.94
C LEU A 83 2.24 4.15 13.83
N TRP A 84 2.20 3.67 12.60
CA TRP A 84 2.09 4.46 11.38
C TRP A 84 0.93 3.98 10.53
N ARG A 85 0.41 4.86 9.68
CA ARG A 85 -0.34 4.47 8.48
C ARG A 85 0.52 4.66 7.24
N VAL A 86 0.42 3.73 6.31
CA VAL A 86 1.09 3.85 5.00
C VAL A 86 0.34 4.89 4.16
N GLY A 87 0.94 6.06 3.94
CA GLY A 87 0.32 7.19 3.24
C GLY A 87 0.48 7.17 1.72
N GLY A 88 1.54 6.54 1.20
CA GLY A 88 1.82 6.54 -0.23
C GLY A 88 3.13 5.84 -0.60
N TRP A 89 3.37 5.71 -1.90
CA TRP A 89 4.59 5.12 -2.45
C TRP A 89 5.55 6.19 -2.96
N THR A 90 6.84 6.00 -2.71
CA THR A 90 7.93 6.72 -3.36
C THR A 90 8.71 5.78 -4.27
N GLY A 91 9.73 6.27 -4.98
CA GLY A 91 10.60 5.41 -5.79
C GLY A 91 11.47 4.49 -4.93
N ASP A 92 11.81 4.92 -3.72
CA ASP A 92 12.76 4.28 -2.80
C ASP A 92 12.10 3.66 -1.55
N GLY A 93 10.77 3.79 -1.40
CA GLY A 93 10.07 3.31 -0.23
C GLY A 93 8.61 3.76 -0.12
N ALA A 94 8.22 4.10 1.09
CA ALA A 94 6.86 4.54 1.42
C ALA A 94 6.89 5.85 2.22
N VAL A 95 5.82 6.63 2.08
CA VAL A 95 5.52 7.73 3.01
C VAL A 95 4.68 7.17 4.14
N LEU A 96 5.10 7.41 5.37
CA LEU A 96 4.40 7.02 6.58
C LEU A 96 3.83 8.26 7.28
N SER A 97 2.61 8.13 7.79
CA SER A 97 1.96 9.13 8.65
C SER A 97 1.80 8.55 10.05
N ARG A 98 2.35 9.21 11.07
CA ARG A 98 2.28 8.72 12.45
C ARG A 98 0.82 8.77 12.92
N ILE A 99 0.36 7.73 13.62
CA ILE A 99 -1.01 7.71 14.15
C ILE A 99 -1.17 8.69 15.31
N GLU A 100 -0.13 8.80 16.14
CA GLU A 100 -0.24 9.50 17.41
C GLU A 100 -0.27 11.03 17.30
N ARG A 101 0.38 11.61 16.28
CA ARG A 101 0.57 13.05 16.13
C ARG A 101 0.88 13.42 14.68
N ILE A 102 0.81 14.72 14.36
CA ILE A 102 1.15 15.23 13.04
C ILE A 102 2.65 15.09 12.75
N GLU A 103 2.99 13.95 12.15
CA GLU A 103 4.35 13.64 11.73
C GLU A 103 4.29 12.74 10.51
N ARG A 104 5.09 13.08 9.49
CA ARG A 104 5.26 12.27 8.28
C ARG A 104 6.74 12.05 8.02
N CYS A 105 7.09 10.86 7.57
CA CYS A 105 8.45 10.53 7.18
C CYS A 105 8.45 9.64 5.94
N GLY A 106 9.57 9.64 5.22
CA GLY A 106 9.87 8.61 4.25
C GLY A 106 10.57 7.45 4.94
N ALA A 107 10.18 6.23 4.61
CA ALA A 107 10.85 5.00 5.03
C ALA A 107 11.29 4.24 3.78
N SER A 108 12.58 3.88 3.69
CA SER A 108 13.10 3.15 2.53
C SER A 108 12.51 1.74 2.45
N TRP A 109 12.59 1.08 1.30
CA TRP A 109 12.18 -0.33 1.18
C TRP A 109 12.89 -1.23 2.20
N ARG A 110 14.16 -0.97 2.52
CA ARG A 110 14.93 -1.70 3.54
C ARG A 110 14.40 -1.46 4.95
N ASP A 111 13.96 -0.23 5.24
CA ASP A 111 13.33 0.07 6.53
C ASP A 111 11.98 -0.63 6.65
N MET A 112 11.22 -0.63 5.56
CA MET A 112 9.91 -1.25 5.48
C MET A 112 9.94 -2.78 5.50
N GLU A 113 11.06 -3.43 5.17
CA GLU A 113 11.26 -4.87 5.42
C GLU A 113 11.11 -5.22 6.91
N LYS A 114 11.34 -4.26 7.82
CA LYS A 114 11.18 -4.41 9.26
C LYS A 114 9.78 -4.01 9.75
N ALA A 115 8.94 -3.45 8.88
CA ALA A 115 7.61 -3.03 9.25
C ALA A 115 6.68 -4.25 9.38
N THR A 116 5.84 -4.26 10.41
CA THR A 116 4.82 -5.30 10.63
C THR A 116 3.44 -4.71 10.43
N VAL A 117 2.60 -5.35 9.62
CA VAL A 117 1.20 -4.95 9.46
C VAL A 117 0.43 -5.38 10.71
N LEU A 118 -0.29 -4.44 11.32
CA LEU A 118 -1.10 -4.69 12.50
C LEU A 118 -2.60 -4.68 12.20
N CYS A 119 -3.03 -3.85 11.24
CA CYS A 119 -4.41 -3.83 10.77
C CYS A 119 -4.45 -3.35 9.31
N PRO A 120 -4.82 -4.21 8.34
CA PRO A 120 -4.97 -3.80 6.95
C PRO A 120 -6.15 -2.84 6.79
N LEU A 121 -6.14 -2.01 5.74
CA LEU A 121 -7.23 -1.07 5.45
C LEU A 121 -8.60 -1.74 5.39
N THR A 122 -8.66 -2.97 4.89
CA THR A 122 -9.90 -3.76 4.75
C THR A 122 -10.51 -4.23 6.06
N GLU A 123 -9.74 -4.20 7.16
CA GLU A 123 -10.20 -4.56 8.50
C GLU A 123 -10.46 -3.33 9.39
N GLN A 124 -10.21 -2.12 8.85
CA GLN A 124 -10.53 -0.87 9.53
C GLN A 124 -12.04 -0.60 9.43
N LEU A 125 -12.61 0.00 10.47
CA LEU A 125 -14.03 0.29 10.55
C LEU A 125 -14.26 1.79 10.65
N GLU A 126 -15.33 2.25 10.02
CA GLU A 126 -15.91 3.55 10.35
C GLU A 126 -17.00 3.35 11.39
N VAL A 127 -16.86 4.05 12.51
CA VAL A 127 -17.77 3.96 13.65
C VAL A 127 -18.38 5.31 13.93
N GLN A 128 -19.65 5.31 14.29
CA GLN A 128 -20.34 6.49 14.78
C GLN A 128 -20.07 6.65 16.28
N MET A 129 -19.60 7.82 16.68
CA MET A 129 -19.41 8.16 18.07
C MET A 129 -20.75 8.46 18.73
N VAL A 130 -20.96 7.88 19.92
CA VAL A 130 -22.13 8.11 20.77
C VAL A 130 -21.93 9.31 21.69
N ALA A 131 -20.68 9.58 22.07
CA ALA A 131 -20.25 10.74 22.83
C ALA A 131 -18.82 11.12 22.42
N GLN A 132 -18.47 12.40 22.55
CA GLN A 132 -17.10 12.86 22.37
C GLN A 132 -16.85 14.13 23.17
N ASP A 133 -15.61 14.32 23.61
CA ASP A 133 -15.08 15.59 24.12
C ASP A 133 -13.97 16.13 23.20
N SER A 134 -13.15 17.07 23.69
CA SER A 134 -12.06 17.66 22.90
C SER A 134 -10.90 16.69 22.57
N SER A 135 -10.84 15.52 23.19
CA SER A 135 -9.68 14.62 23.17
C SER A 135 -10.03 13.14 23.01
N ALA A 136 -11.24 12.73 23.39
CA ALA A 136 -11.70 11.35 23.36
C ALA A 136 -13.09 11.22 22.74
N GLY A 137 -13.30 10.11 22.04
CA GLY A 137 -14.58 9.71 21.48
C GLY A 137 -14.97 8.33 22.02
N GLU A 138 -16.25 8.13 22.28
CA GLU A 138 -16.82 6.86 22.66
C GLU A 138 -17.71 6.34 21.52
N PHE A 139 -17.59 5.06 21.21
CA PHE A 139 -18.45 4.37 20.24
C PHE A 139 -18.90 3.03 20.80
N LEU A 140 -19.93 2.45 20.18
CA LEU A 140 -20.38 1.12 20.53
C LEU A 140 -19.49 0.08 19.85
N ASN A 141 -18.71 -0.68 20.61
CA ASN A 141 -17.81 -1.68 20.05
C ASN A 141 -18.62 -2.77 19.32
N PRO A 142 -18.38 -3.01 18.01
CA PRO A 142 -19.18 -3.95 17.22
C PRO A 142 -18.98 -5.42 17.61
N GLU A 143 -17.89 -5.74 18.32
CA GLU A 143 -17.59 -7.10 18.77
C GLU A 143 -18.23 -7.42 20.12
N THR A 144 -18.27 -6.44 21.03
CA THR A 144 -18.70 -6.66 22.42
C THR A 144 -20.02 -5.99 22.77
N TRP A 145 -20.51 -5.08 21.93
CA TRP A 145 -21.71 -4.26 22.16
C TRP A 145 -21.65 -3.45 23.45
N THR A 146 -20.43 -3.07 23.87
CA THR A 146 -20.19 -2.20 25.03
C THR A 146 -19.58 -0.88 24.57
N PRO A 147 -19.78 0.22 25.31
CA PRO A 147 -19.08 1.46 25.03
C PRO A 147 -17.56 1.24 25.08
N THR A 148 -16.84 1.81 24.12
CA THR A 148 -15.38 1.79 24.03
C THR A 148 -14.88 3.19 23.69
N THR A 149 -13.93 3.67 24.49
CA THR A 149 -13.32 4.98 24.34
C THR A 149 -12.04 4.89 23.53
N VAL A 150 -11.85 5.82 22.60
CA VAL A 150 -10.61 6.01 21.84
C VAL A 150 -10.17 7.46 21.92
N ARG A 151 -8.86 7.69 21.90
CA ARG A 151 -8.30 9.05 21.77
C ARG A 151 -8.54 9.55 20.35
N LEU A 152 -9.06 10.76 20.21
CA LEU A 152 -9.28 11.38 18.91
C LEU A 152 -7.92 11.64 18.21
N PRO A 153 -7.84 11.44 16.89
CA PRO A 153 -6.64 11.71 16.11
C PRO A 153 -6.41 13.22 16.03
N TYR A 154 -5.17 13.61 15.79
CA TYR A 154 -4.75 15.02 15.79
C TYR A 154 -5.41 15.86 14.68
N ASP A 155 -5.97 15.23 13.66
CA ASP A 155 -6.67 15.86 12.53
C ASP A 155 -8.19 15.74 12.65
N HIS A 156 -8.71 15.36 13.83
CA HIS A 156 -10.14 15.32 14.09
C HIS A 156 -10.77 16.70 13.96
N THR A 157 -11.83 16.80 13.17
CA THR A 157 -12.52 18.07 12.84
C THR A 157 -13.86 18.24 13.56
N GLY A 158 -14.18 17.37 14.52
CA GLY A 158 -15.49 17.34 15.18
C GLY A 158 -16.54 16.49 14.46
N SER A 159 -16.14 15.72 13.43
CA SER A 159 -17.00 14.70 12.81
C SER A 159 -17.60 13.75 13.86
N SER A 160 -18.81 13.26 13.64
CA SER A 160 -19.41 12.21 14.48
C SER A 160 -19.03 10.80 14.03
N THR A 161 -18.43 10.65 12.84
CA THR A 161 -17.92 9.39 12.32
C THR A 161 -16.40 9.42 12.32
N ILE A 162 -15.79 8.33 12.76
CA ILE A 162 -14.34 8.18 12.86
C ILE A 162 -13.89 6.80 12.39
N ARG A 163 -12.71 6.74 11.79
CA ARG A 163 -12.07 5.48 11.40
C ARG A 163 -11.27 4.91 12.56
N VAL A 164 -11.48 3.64 12.87
CA VAL A 164 -10.80 2.91 13.93
C VAL A 164 -10.16 1.63 13.39
N ALA A 165 -9.08 1.21 14.04
CA ALA A 165 -8.42 -0.05 13.81
C ALA A 165 -8.25 -0.80 15.13
N LYS A 166 -8.33 -2.13 15.07
CA LYS A 166 -7.94 -2.97 16.20
C LYS A 166 -6.46 -3.31 16.08
N VAL A 167 -5.69 -2.90 17.08
CA VAL A 167 -4.25 -3.10 17.15
C VAL A 167 -3.94 -3.83 18.45
N GLU A 168 -3.45 -5.07 18.34
CA GLU A 168 -3.07 -5.89 19.51
C GLU A 168 -4.17 -6.05 20.56
N GLY A 169 -5.42 -6.08 20.12
CA GLY A 169 -6.59 -6.22 21.00
C GLY A 169 -7.23 -4.90 21.44
N GLU A 170 -6.57 -3.77 21.21
CA GLU A 170 -7.07 -2.44 21.57
C GLU A 170 -7.57 -1.67 20.35
N TRP A 171 -8.62 -0.88 20.54
CA TRP A 171 -9.12 0.02 19.50
C TRP A 171 -8.32 1.31 19.47
N VAL A 172 -7.92 1.73 18.28
CA VAL A 172 -7.18 2.98 18.04
C VAL A 172 -7.89 3.77 16.96
N ALA A 173 -8.17 5.04 17.23
CA ALA A 173 -8.67 5.95 16.20
C ALA A 173 -7.54 6.38 15.25
N LEU A 174 -7.86 6.44 13.97
CA LEU A 174 -6.88 6.67 12.91
C LEU A 174 -6.99 8.09 12.36
N PRO A 175 -5.85 8.78 12.13
CA PRO A 175 -5.86 10.03 11.36
C PRO A 175 -6.19 9.74 9.90
N ASN A 176 -6.83 10.69 9.22
CA ASN A 176 -7.25 10.53 7.85
C ASN A 176 -6.08 10.54 6.86
N LEU A 177 -6.19 9.70 5.84
CA LEU A 177 -5.34 9.67 4.66
C LEU A 177 -6.20 9.90 3.42
N GLY A 178 -5.59 10.38 2.33
CA GLY A 178 -6.30 10.59 1.06
C GLY A 178 -6.84 9.31 0.40
N ILE A 179 -6.54 8.13 0.95
CA ILE A 179 -7.16 6.86 0.53
C ILE A 179 -8.53 6.66 1.16
N ASP A 180 -8.81 7.28 2.31
CA ASP A 180 -10.05 7.11 3.06
C ASP A 180 -11.21 7.89 2.44
N SER A 181 -10.91 8.94 1.68
CA SER A 181 -11.91 9.77 1.00
C SER A 181 -12.39 9.20 -0.34
N ARG A 182 -12.22 7.90 -0.60
CA ARG A 182 -12.47 7.30 -1.92
C ARG A 182 -13.86 6.67 -2.10
N ASP A 183 -14.76 6.87 -1.14
CA ASP A 183 -16.14 6.37 -1.20
C ASP A 183 -17.18 7.51 -1.43
N GLU A 184 -16.86 8.46 -2.32
CA GLU A 184 -17.85 9.34 -2.98
C GLU A 184 -17.85 9.14 -4.50
#